data_AF-A0A260VT61-F1
#
_entry.id   AF-A0A260VT61-F1
#
_cell.length_a   1.000
_cell.length_b   1.000
_cell.length_c   1.000
_cell.angle_alpha   90.00
_cell.angle_beta   90.00
_cell.angle_gamma   90.00
#
_symmetry.space_group_name_H-M   'P 1'
#
loop_
_entity.id
_entity.type
_entity.pdbx_description
1 polymer ?
#
loop_
_entity_poly.entity_id
_entity_poly.type
_entity_poly.pdbx_seq_one_letter_code
_entity_poly.pdbx_strand_id
1 'polypeptide(L)'
;MSVCGVDVEMLADAERRLSDFADHCAEQLRRVGEIVTSNHLRRTGEGASAYESRHSDWVRSAGAMREHLVAIQQRVGRARDAYRAALESNSKIFG
;
A
#
# COMPACT_ATOMS: atom_id res chain seq x y z
N MET A 1 2.24 -37.85 -9.27
CA MET A 1 2.25 -36.60 -10.06
C MET A 1 1.94 -35.49 -9.08
N SER A 2 2.95 -34.73 -8.63
CA SER A 2 2.75 -33.69 -7.62
C SER A 2 1.90 -32.58 -8.23
N VAL A 3 0.67 -32.45 -7.76
CA VAL A 3 -0.16 -31.27 -8.05
C VAL A 3 0.63 -30.09 -7.51
N CYS A 4 1.14 -29.23 -8.39
CA CYS A 4 1.65 -27.92 -8.02
C CYS A 4 0.45 -27.06 -7.61
N GLY A 5 -0.14 -27.40 -6.46
CA GLY A 5 -1.26 -26.68 -5.89
C GLY A 5 -0.69 -25.43 -5.26
N VAL A 6 -0.70 -24.33 -6.00
CA VAL A 6 -0.72 -23.02 -5.35
C VAL A 6 -1.89 -23.07 -4.39
N ASP A 7 -1.62 -22.96 -3.10
CA ASP A 7 -2.68 -22.84 -2.09
C ASP A 7 -3.36 -21.48 -2.31
N VAL A 8 -4.47 -21.55 -3.03
CA VAL A 8 -5.26 -20.39 -3.46
C VAL A 8 -5.80 -19.64 -2.25
N GLU A 9 -6.09 -20.36 -1.16
CA GLU A 9 -6.55 -19.76 0.09
C GLU A 9 -5.42 -19.04 0.81
N MET A 10 -4.23 -19.66 0.90
CA MET A 10 -3.05 -19.02 1.47
C MET A 10 -2.69 -17.74 0.71
N LEU A 11 -2.79 -17.77 -0.62
CA LEU A 11 -2.54 -16.60 -1.43
C LEU A 11 -3.61 -15.53 -1.20
N ALA A 12 -4.90 -15.88 -1.23
CA ALA A 12 -5.99 -14.93 -0.97
C ALA A 12 -5.87 -14.29 0.43
N ASP A 13 -5.42 -15.05 1.44
CA ASP A 13 -5.11 -14.52 2.76
C ASP A 13 -3.94 -13.53 2.73
N ALA A 14 -2.84 -13.88 2.06
CA ALA A 14 -1.68 -13.01 1.92
C ALA A 14 -2.04 -11.70 1.20
N GLU A 15 -2.86 -11.76 0.15
CA GLU A 15 -3.36 -10.60 -0.58
C GLU A 15 -4.21 -9.69 0.31
N ARG A 16 -5.16 -10.28 1.06
CA ARG A 16 -5.99 -9.55 2.03
C ARG A 16 -5.12 -8.83 3.06
N ARG A 17 -4.18 -9.54 3.67
CA ARG A 17 -3.28 -8.97 4.69
C ARG A 17 -2.40 -7.85 4.15
N LEU A 18 -1.92 -7.97 2.91
CA LEU A 18 -1.15 -6.91 2.25
C LEU A 18 -2.01 -5.68 1.95
N SER A 19 -3.27 -5.88 1.54
CA SER A 19 -4.22 -4.78 1.32
C SER A 19 -4.53 -4.06 2.64
N ASP A 20 -4.88 -4.82 3.69
CA ASP A 20 -5.19 -4.27 5.02
C ASP A 20 -4.00 -3.49 5.60
N PHE A 21 -2.79 -4.01 5.43
CA PHE A 21 -1.57 -3.33 5.83
C PHE A 21 -1.35 -2.03 5.05
N ALA A 22 -1.58 -2.05 3.73
CA ALA A 22 -1.45 -0.85 2.90
C ALA A 22 -2.46 0.23 3.29
N ASP A 23 -3.70 -0.15 3.54
CA ASP A 23 -4.75 0.76 4.00
C ASP A 23 -4.44 1.32 5.39
N HIS A 24 -3.93 0.49 6.30
CA HIS A 24 -3.47 0.94 7.61
C HIS A 24 -2.35 1.99 7.49
N CYS A 25 -1.33 1.73 6.67
CA CYS A 25 -0.23 2.68 6.45
C CYS A 25 -0.72 3.98 5.82
N ALA A 26 -1.63 3.93 4.85
CA ALA A 26 -2.22 5.11 4.23
C ALA A 26 -2.99 5.98 5.25
N GLU A 27 -3.77 5.35 6.13
CA GLU A 27 -4.48 6.03 7.21
C GLU A 27 -3.51 6.66 8.23
N GLN A 28 -2.44 5.97 8.61
CA GLN A 28 -1.43 6.56 9.50
C GLN A 28 -0.75 7.77 8.86
N LEU A 29 -0.41 7.70 7.57
CA LEU A 29 0.17 8.82 6.84
C LEU A 29 -0.78 10.03 6.79
N ARG A 30 -2.08 9.79 6.58
CA ARG A 30 -3.11 10.82 6.60
C ARG A 30 -3.16 11.52 7.96
N ARG A 31 -3.22 10.75 9.05
CA ARG A 31 -3.26 11.27 10.43
C ARG A 31 -2.01 12.08 10.78
N VAL A 32 -0.82 11.58 10.45
CA VAL A 32 0.43 12.31 10.66
C VAL A 32 0.41 13.62 9.88
N GLY A 33 -0.13 13.62 8.65
CA GLY A 33 -0.30 14.83 7.87
C GLY A 33 -1.18 15.88 8.52
N GLU A 34 -2.32 15.49 9.09
CA GLU A 34 -3.20 16.41 9.82
C GLU A 34 -2.50 17.05 11.03
N ILE A 35 -1.70 16.27 11.77
CA ILE A 35 -0.93 16.75 12.92
C ILE A 35 0.18 17.71 12.49
N VAL A 36 0.88 17.37 11.40
CA VAL A 36 1.97 18.18 10.86
C VAL A 36 1.43 19.51 10.32
N THR A 37 0.36 19.50 9.53
CA THR A 37 -0.26 20.72 8.98
C THR A 37 -0.89 21.60 10.07
N SER A 38 -1.55 21.02 11.07
CA SER A 38 -2.11 21.82 12.19
C SER A 38 -1.03 22.49 13.05
N ASN A 39 0.14 21.87 13.20
CA ASN A 39 1.27 22.49 13.91
C ASN A 39 1.92 23.63 13.12
N HIS A 40 1.91 23.59 11.78
CA HIS A 40 2.45 24.66 10.93
C HIS A 40 1.77 26.00 11.23
N LEU A 41 0.44 26.01 11.39
CA LEU A 41 -0.33 27.22 11.67
C LEU A 41 0.05 27.87 13.01
N ARG A 42 0.63 27.10 13.94
CA ARG A 42 0.97 27.56 15.30
C ARG A 42 2.41 28.08 15.43
N ARG A 43 3.30 27.77 14.47
CA ARG A 43 4.74 28.10 14.52
C ARG A 43 5.13 29.12 13.45
N THR A 44 4.65 30.35 13.56
CA THR A 44 5.19 31.50 12.81
C THR A 44 6.25 32.20 13.67
N GLY A 45 7.52 32.26 13.21
CA GLY A 45 8.66 32.86 13.92
C GLY A 45 10.04 32.48 13.34
N GLU A 46 11.15 32.85 13.99
CA GLU A 46 12.56 32.68 13.54
C GLU A 46 12.98 31.25 13.12
N GLY A 47 12.18 30.22 13.42
CA GLY A 47 12.39 28.83 12.96
C GLY A 47 11.61 28.41 11.71
N ALA A 48 10.89 29.33 11.06
CA ALA A 48 9.96 29.02 9.96
C ALA A 48 10.63 28.37 8.75
N SER A 49 11.78 28.88 8.31
CA SER A 49 12.51 28.33 7.14
C SER A 49 13.00 26.89 7.36
N ALA A 50 13.56 26.58 8.52
CA ALA A 50 14.00 25.22 8.85
C ALA A 50 12.81 24.25 9.01
N TYR A 51 11.68 24.76 9.51
CA TYR A 51 10.44 23.99 9.61
C TYR A 51 9.82 23.74 8.22
N GLU A 52 9.77 24.74 7.34
CA GLU A 52 9.30 24.64 5.96
C GLU A 52 10.11 23.60 5.16
N SER A 53 11.44 23.61 5.27
CA SER A 53 12.28 22.60 4.61
C SER A 53 11.92 21.18 5.08
N ARG A 54 11.86 20.95 6.40
CA ARG A 54 11.51 19.63 6.97
C ARG A 54 10.07 19.22 6.64
N HIS A 55 9.15 20.17 6.61
CA HIS A 55 7.78 19.95 6.18
C HIS A 55 7.73 19.51 4.72
N SER A 56 8.46 20.18 3.83
CA SER A 56 8.54 19.83 2.42
C SER A 56 9.11 18.42 2.20
N ASP A 57 10.13 18.04 2.97
CA ASP A 57 10.74 16.71 2.92
C ASP A 57 9.78 15.63 3.42
N TRP A 58 9.03 15.92 4.48
CA TRP A 58 7.98 15.04 4.99
C TRP A 58 6.86 14.85 3.96
N VAL A 59 6.35 15.93 3.35
CA VAL A 59 5.30 15.87 2.31
C VAL A 59 5.77 15.02 1.13
N ARG A 60 6.99 15.24 0.65
CA ARG A 60 7.60 14.47 -0.45
C ARG A 60 7.67 12.98 -0.10
N SER A 61 8.23 12.65 1.05
CA SER A 61 8.40 11.25 1.48
C SER A 61 7.06 10.55 1.71
N ALA A 62 6.08 11.25 2.29
CA ALA A 62 4.71 10.74 2.46
C ALA A 62 3.99 10.55 1.11
N GLY A 63 4.28 11.39 0.11
CA GLY A 63 3.81 11.20 -1.27
C GLY A 63 4.35 9.92 -1.88
N ALA A 64 5.67 9.74 -1.88
CA ALA A 64 6.32 8.54 -2.40
C ALA A 64 5.81 7.26 -1.70
N MET A 65 5.62 7.29 -0.38
CA MET A 65 5.10 6.12 0.34
C MET A 65 3.66 5.78 -0.08
N ARG A 66 2.79 6.79 -0.29
CA ARG A 66 1.44 6.55 -0.83
C ARG A 66 1.47 5.93 -2.22
N GLU A 67 2.35 6.39 -3.09
CA GLU A 67 2.52 5.81 -4.45
C GLU A 67 2.95 4.34 -4.38
N HIS A 68 3.89 4.00 -3.47
CA HIS A 68 4.31 2.62 -3.28
C HIS A 68 3.20 1.73 -2.72
N LEU A 69 2.37 2.21 -1.80
CA LEU A 69 1.22 1.47 -1.28
C LEU A 69 0.20 1.16 -2.38
N VAL A 70 -0.11 2.15 -3.23
CA VAL A 70 -0.97 1.93 -4.41
C VAL A 70 -0.35 0.90 -5.36
N ALA A 71 0.95 0.98 -5.61
CA ALA A 71 1.64 0.02 -6.47
C ALA A 71 1.60 -1.41 -5.90
N ILE A 72 1.68 -1.58 -4.57
CA ILE A 72 1.53 -2.86 -3.90
C ILE A 72 0.11 -3.41 -4.12
N GLN A 73 -0.92 -2.61 -3.88
CA GLN A 73 -2.33 -3.01 -4.09
C GLN A 73 -2.59 -3.45 -5.53
N GLN A 74 -2.06 -2.71 -6.52
CA GLN A 74 -2.19 -3.08 -7.93
C GLN A 74 -1.47 -4.39 -8.27
N ARG A 75 -0.26 -4.62 -7.72
CA ARG A 75 0.50 -5.86 -7.95
C ARG A 75 -0.21 -7.07 -7.34
N VAL A 76 -0.75 -6.90 -6.15
CA VAL A 76 -1.59 -7.90 -5.47
C VAL A 76 -2.82 -8.24 -6.34
N GLY A 77 -3.56 -7.24 -6.81
CA GLY A 77 -4.72 -7.49 -7.69
C GLY A 77 -4.36 -8.24 -8.99
N ARG A 78 -3.23 -7.89 -9.61
CA ARG A 78 -2.75 -8.60 -10.81
C ARG A 78 -2.35 -10.05 -10.54
N ALA A 79 -1.71 -10.31 -9.40
CA ALA A 79 -1.35 -11.66 -8.99
C ALA A 79 -2.61 -12.52 -8.87
N ARG A 80 -3.61 -12.05 -8.11
CA ARG A 80 -4.91 -12.70 -7.96
C ARG A 80 -5.54 -13.11 -9.28
N ASP A 81 -5.63 -12.15 -10.21
CA ASP A 81 -6.31 -12.35 -11.48
C ASP A 81 -5.55 -13.40 -12.34
N ALA A 82 -4.22 -13.39 -12.31
CA ALA A 82 -3.38 -14.39 -12.99
C ALA A 82 -3.58 -15.79 -12.40
N TYR A 83 -3.64 -15.93 -11.07
CA TYR A 83 -3.88 -17.22 -10.42
C TYR A 83 -5.28 -17.75 -10.69
N ARG A 84 -6.30 -16.89 -10.67
CA ARG A 84 -7.67 -17.26 -11.02
C ARG A 84 -7.76 -17.78 -12.47
N ALA A 85 -7.11 -17.10 -13.40
CA ALA A 85 -7.07 -17.51 -14.81
C ALA A 85 -6.36 -18.86 -15.00
N ALA A 86 -5.28 -19.12 -14.26
CA ALA A 86 -4.57 -20.41 -14.29
C ALA A 86 -5.45 -21.55 -13.76
N LEU A 87 -6.21 -21.32 -12.67
CA LEU A 87 -7.15 -22.31 -12.11
C LEU A 87 -8.30 -22.61 -13.07
N GLU A 88 -8.91 -21.59 -13.67
CA GLU A 88 -9.95 -21.76 -14.70
C GLU A 88 -9.45 -22.50 -15.94
N SER A 89 -8.19 -22.32 -16.30
CA SER A 89 -7.59 -23.03 -17.43
C SER A 89 -7.34 -24.50 -17.07
N ASN A 90 -6.80 -24.76 -15.88
CA ASN A 90 -6.58 -26.13 -15.40
C ASN A 90 -7.90 -26.91 -15.26
N SER A 91 -8.97 -26.29 -14.74
CA SER A 91 -10.26 -26.97 -14.61
C SER A 91 -10.89 -27.34 -15.96
N LYS A 92 -10.63 -26.58 -17.02
CA LYS A 92 -11.08 -26.91 -18.39
C LYS A 92 -10.28 -28.03 -19.06
N ILE A 93 -9.04 -28.25 -18.63
CA ILE A 93 -8.15 -29.26 -19.20
C ILE A 93 -8.33 -30.62 -18.50
N PHE A 94 -8.57 -30.60 -17.19
CA PHE A 94 -8.67 -31.81 -16.36
C PHE A 94 -10.09 -32.15 -15.90
N GLY A 95 -11.09 -31.32 -16.23
CA GLY A 95 -12.51 -31.50 -15.89
C GLY A 95 -13.33 -32.09 -17.02
#